data_AF-A0A847G1E3-F1
#
_entry.id   AF-A0A847G1E3-F1
#
_cell.length_a   1.000
_cell.length_b   1.000
_cell.length_c   1.000
_cell.angle_alpha   90.00
_cell.angle_beta   90.00
_cell.angle_gamma   90.00
#
_symmetry.space_group_name_H-M   'P 1'
#
loop_
_entity.id
_entity.type
_entity.pdbx_description
1 polymer ?
#
loop_
_entity_poly.entity_id
_entity_poly.type
_entity_poly.pdbx_seq_one_letter_code
_entity_poly.pdbx_strand_id
1 'polypeptide(L)'
;MENGNLVKLLEQLREEIRETDAVDEKGAGLLRGLDEDIRELLMKTSTDTELIPKTDFQRVEDAFFHFEATHPKLTALLSRLLESLSNAGI
;
A
#
# COMPACT_ATOMS: atom_id res chain seq x y z
N MET A 1 4.24 -8.28 -18.21
CA MET A 1 4.27 -9.21 -17.05
C MET A 1 4.25 -8.46 -15.70
N GLU A 2 4.30 -7.12 -15.70
CA GLU A 2 4.38 -6.31 -14.47
C GLU A 2 3.07 -6.23 -13.66
N ASN A 3 1.90 -6.20 -14.31
CA ASN A 3 0.61 -6.07 -13.61
C ASN A 3 0.36 -7.19 -12.58
N GLY A 4 0.77 -8.43 -12.91
CA GLY A 4 0.60 -9.58 -12.01
C GLY A 4 1.49 -9.55 -10.76
N ASN A 5 2.62 -8.83 -10.79
CA ASN A 5 3.47 -8.64 -9.61
C ASN A 5 2.91 -7.54 -8.69
N LEU A 6 2.40 -6.45 -9.26
CA LEU A 6 1.77 -5.38 -8.49
C LEU A 6 0.50 -5.87 -7.78
N VAL A 7 -0.37 -6.62 -8.46
CA VAL A 7 -1.57 -7.20 -7.85
C VAL A 7 -1.21 -8.09 -6.65
N LYS A 8 -0.23 -8.99 -6.80
CA LYS A 8 0.24 -9.84 -5.69
C LYS A 8 0.81 -9.03 -4.53
N LEU A 9 1.53 -7.94 -4.81
CA LEU A 9 2.07 -7.07 -3.78
C LEU A 9 0.96 -6.36 -3.01
N LEU A 10 -0.06 -5.85 -3.72
CA LEU A 10 -1.23 -5.21 -3.13
C LEU A 10 -2.04 -6.20 -2.27
N GLU A 11 -2.20 -7.45 -2.71
CA GLU A 11 -2.84 -8.50 -1.91
C GLU A 11 -2.06 -8.83 -0.63
N GLN A 12 -0.73 -8.97 -0.73
CA GLN A 12 0.13 -9.20 0.44
C GLN A 12 0.06 -8.03 1.43
N LEU A 13 0.09 -6.80 0.93
CA LEU A 13 0.02 -5.60 1.77
C LEU A 13 -1.31 -5.52 2.51
N ARG A 14 -2.40 -5.89 1.84
CA ARG A 14 -3.73 -5.95 2.44
C ARG A 14 -3.84 -7.04 3.52
N GLU A 15 -3.25 -8.20 3.30
CA GLU A 15 -3.18 -9.26 4.30
C GLU A 15 -2.41 -8.78 5.54
N GLU A 16 -1.23 -8.18 5.35
CA GLU A 16 -0.44 -7.61 6.45
C GLU A 16 -1.19 -6.54 7.22
N ILE A 17 -1.89 -5.63 6.55
CA ILE A 17 -2.69 -4.58 7.20
C ILE A 17 -3.78 -5.20 8.10
N ARG A 18 -4.37 -6.33 7.69
CA ARG A 18 -5.38 -7.05 8.48
C ARG A 18 -4.79 -7.84 9.64
N GLU A 19 -3.58 -8.38 9.46
CA GLU A 19 -2.85 -9.09 10.51
C GLU A 19 -2.19 -8.13 11.52
N THR A 20 -2.03 -6.86 11.14
CA THR A 20 -1.50 -5.80 12.02
C THR A 20 -2.56 -5.41 13.04
N ASP A 21 -2.64 -6.20 14.11
CA ASP A 21 -3.44 -5.92 15.30
C ASP A 21 -2.59 -5.20 16.36
N ALA A 22 -3.20 -4.32 17.16
CA ALA A 22 -2.56 -3.43 18.14
C ALA A 22 -1.71 -2.26 17.59
N VAL A 23 -2.34 -1.38 16.80
CA VAL A 23 -1.79 -0.06 16.46
C VAL A 23 -2.43 1.05 17.29
N ASP A 24 -1.69 2.13 17.52
CA ASP A 24 -2.23 3.36 18.12
C ASP A 24 -3.27 4.02 17.20
N GLU A 25 -4.00 5.02 17.73
CA GLU A 25 -5.10 5.68 16.99
C GLU A 25 -4.64 6.27 15.64
N LYS A 26 -3.41 6.81 15.57
CA LYS A 26 -2.83 7.31 14.32
C LYS A 26 -2.50 6.16 13.38
N GLY A 27 -1.88 5.10 13.87
CA GLY A 27 -1.63 3.88 13.11
C GLY A 27 -2.92 3.28 12.53
N ALA A 28 -4.00 3.22 13.31
CA ALA A 28 -5.29 2.70 12.85
C ALA A 28 -5.88 3.53 11.70
N GLY A 29 -5.72 4.85 11.74
CA GLY A 29 -6.11 5.75 10.65
C GLY A 29 -5.30 5.51 9.37
N LEU A 30 -3.98 5.36 9.51
CA LEU A 30 -3.07 5.07 8.39
C LEU A 30 -3.37 3.72 7.74
N LEU A 31 -3.57 2.66 8.54
CA LEU A 31 -3.94 1.34 8.03
C LEU A 31 -5.29 1.35 7.28
N ARG A 32 -6.29 2.06 7.81
CA ARG A 32 -7.59 2.18 7.15
C ARG A 32 -7.48 2.92 5.82
N GLY A 33 -6.71 4.01 5.80
CA GLY A 33 -6.45 4.75 4.57
C GLY A 33 -5.72 3.90 3.53
N LEU A 34 -4.71 3.13 3.96
CA LEU A 34 -3.99 2.22 3.08
C LEU A 34 -4.86 1.09 2.53
N ASP A 35 -5.73 0.45 3.33
CA ASP A 35 -6.64 -0.60 2.82
C ASP A 35 -7.60 -0.04 1.76
N GLU A 36 -8.06 1.21 1.91
CA GLU A 36 -8.89 1.89 0.92
C GLU A 36 -8.12 2.16 -0.38
N ASP A 37 -6.92 2.74 -0.29
CA ASP A 37 -6.05 3.03 -1.44
C ASP A 37 -5.69 1.73 -2.20
N ILE A 38 -5.34 0.67 -1.49
CA ILE A 38 -5.03 -0.65 -2.06
C ILE A 38 -6.24 -1.23 -2.80
N ARG A 39 -7.43 -1.12 -2.22
CA ARG A 39 -8.66 -1.61 -2.84
C ARG A 39 -8.96 -0.87 -4.14
N GLU A 40 -8.76 0.45 -4.18
CA GLU A 40 -8.90 1.23 -5.40
C GLU A 40 -7.87 0.81 -6.46
N LEU A 41 -6.60 0.64 -6.08
CA LEU A 41 -5.54 0.17 -6.96
C LEU A 41 -5.85 -1.22 -7.56
N LEU A 42 -6.37 -2.15 -6.76
CA LEU A 42 -6.77 -3.49 -7.22
C LEU A 42 -7.96 -3.45 -8.21
N MET A 43 -8.95 -2.60 -7.97
CA MET A 43 -10.08 -2.44 -8.89
C MET A 43 -9.65 -1.89 -10.26
N LYS A 44 -8.68 -0.97 -10.26
CA LYS A 44 -8.21 -0.28 -11.46
C LYS A 44 -7.18 -1.06 -12.25
N THR A 45 -6.33 -1.84 -11.58
CA THR A 45 -5.46 -2.82 -12.27
C THR A 45 -6.25 -3.92 -13.00
N SER A 46 -7.52 -4.10 -12.65
CA SER A 46 -8.47 -5.02 -13.30
C SER A 46 -9.29 -4.37 -14.43
N THR A 47 -9.41 -3.04 -14.45
CA THR A 47 -10.21 -2.29 -15.41
C THR A 47 -9.28 -1.32 -16.13
N ASP A 48 -8.87 -1.68 -17.36
CA ASP A 48 -7.94 -1.00 -18.27
C ASP A 48 -8.22 0.52 -18.42
N THR A 49 -7.95 1.31 -17.39
CA THR A 49 -8.33 2.71 -17.31
C THR A 49 -7.23 3.46 -16.61
N GLU A 50 -6.59 4.34 -17.37
CA GLU A 50 -5.47 5.26 -17.05
C GLU A 50 -5.81 6.29 -15.96
N LEU A 51 -6.56 5.89 -14.94
CA LEU A 51 -6.96 6.71 -13.81
C LEU A 51 -6.54 5.99 -12.53
N ILE A 52 -5.24 5.80 -12.35
CA ILE A 52 -4.71 5.54 -11.00
C ILE A 52 -5.11 6.78 -10.19
N PRO A 53 -5.90 6.65 -9.10
CA PRO A 53 -6.19 7.78 -8.26
C PRO A 53 -4.86 8.29 -7.75
N LYS A 54 -4.83 9.51 -7.23
CA LYS A 54 -3.68 9.94 -6.45
C LYS A 54 -3.63 9.06 -5.20
N THR A 55 -3.09 7.84 -5.31
CA THR A 55 -2.55 7.12 -4.17
C THR A 55 -1.67 8.15 -3.52
N ASP A 56 -2.06 8.56 -2.32
CA ASP A 56 -1.40 9.65 -1.66
C ASP A 56 -0.05 9.11 -1.21
N PHE A 57 0.98 9.34 -2.03
CA PHE A 57 2.34 8.90 -1.75
C PHE A 57 2.77 9.34 -0.35
N GLN A 58 2.31 10.53 0.08
CA GLN A 58 2.54 11.03 1.42
C GLN A 58 1.97 10.10 2.50
N ARG A 59 0.80 9.48 2.27
CA ARG A 59 0.19 8.55 3.22
C ARG A 59 0.97 7.23 3.31
N VAL A 60 1.46 6.74 2.17
CA VAL A 60 2.30 5.54 2.12
C VAL A 60 3.62 5.80 2.86
N GLU A 61 4.22 6.98 2.66
CA GLU A 61 5.41 7.44 3.39
C GLU A 61 5.14 7.62 4.89
N ASP A 62 4.03 8.26 5.27
CA ASP A 62 3.65 8.48 6.66
C ASP A 62 3.43 7.14 7.39
N ALA A 63 2.81 6.17 6.73
CA ALA A 63 2.67 4.81 7.25
C ALA A 63 4.01 4.09 7.34
N PHE A 64 4.89 4.25 6.34
CA PHE A 64 6.24 3.68 6.39
C PHE A 64 6.99 4.17 7.63
N PHE A 65 7.07 5.50 7.85
CA PHE A 65 7.77 6.05 9.01
C PHE A 65 7.12 5.68 10.34
N HIS A 66 5.79 5.62 10.39
CA HIS A 66 5.07 5.29 11.62
C HIS A 66 5.27 3.82 12.03
N PHE A 67 5.39 2.91 11.06
CA PHE A 67 5.49 1.48 11.31
C PHE A 67 6.91 0.90 11.20
N GLU A 68 7.91 1.70 10.79
CA GLU A 68 9.30 1.24 10.58
C GLU A 68 9.88 0.55 11.82
N ALA A 69 9.57 1.07 13.01
CA ALA A 69 10.06 0.53 14.27
C ALA A 69 9.23 -0.65 14.82
N THR A 70 7.93 -0.70 14.49
CA THR A 70 6.97 -1.62 15.14
C THR A 70 6.53 -2.78 14.26
N HIS A 71 6.43 -2.57 12.95
CA HIS A 71 5.98 -3.58 11.99
C HIS A 71 6.91 -3.63 10.76
N PRO A 72 8.12 -4.21 10.89
CA PRO A 72 9.12 -4.24 9.82
C PRO A 72 8.67 -5.02 8.57
N LYS A 73 7.73 -5.95 8.72
CA LYS A 73 7.16 -6.70 7.59
C LYS A 73 6.25 -5.81 6.75
N LEU A 74 5.42 -4.99 7.39
CA LEU A 74 4.56 -4.01 6.74
C LEU A 74 5.39 -2.96 5.98
N THR A 75 6.44 -2.42 6.61
CA THR A 75 7.30 -1.41 5.96
C THR A 75 8.10 -1.94 4.80
N ALA A 76 8.53 -3.21 4.83
CA ALA A 76 9.15 -3.85 3.67
C ALA A 76 8.20 -3.92 2.47
N LEU A 77 6.91 -4.18 2.69
CA LEU A 77 5.91 -4.19 1.61
C LEU A 77 5.57 -2.78 1.12
N LEU A 78 5.47 -1.79 2.02
CA LEU A 78 5.28 -0.38 1.65
C LEU A 78 6.44 0.14 0.80
N SER A 79 7.69 -0.20 1.16
CA SER A 79 8.87 0.15 0.36
C SER A 79 8.80 -0.42 -1.05
N ARG A 80 8.47 -1.72 -1.18
CA ARG A 80 8.28 -2.35 -2.50
C ARG A 80 7.15 -1.71 -3.31
N LEU A 81 6.10 -1.23 -2.65
CA LEU A 81 5.01 -0.53 -3.30
C LEU A 81 5.50 0.81 -3.85
N LEU A 82 6.24 1.59 -3.06
CA LEU A 82 6.86 2.85 -3.49
C LEU A 82 7.82 2.63 -4.68
N GLU A 83 8.64 1.57 -4.64
CA GLU A 83 9.52 1.19 -5.74
C GLU A 83 8.73 0.83 -7.01
N SER A 84 7.64 0.05 -6.85
CA SER A 84 6.79 -0.37 -7.97
C SER A 84 6.06 0.82 -8.61
N LEU A 85 5.56 1.75 -7.79
CA LEU A 85 4.91 2.98 -8.26
C LEU A 85 5.93 3.92 -8.93
N SER A 86 7.14 4.05 -8.39
CA SER A 86 8.21 4.87 -8.99
C SER A 86 8.70 4.30 -10.32
N ASN A 87 8.88 2.98 -10.40
CA ASN A 87 9.32 2.31 -11.62
C ASN A 87 8.26 2.28 -12.72
N ALA A 88 6.97 2.45 -12.35
CA ALA A 88 5.87 2.62 -13.30
C ALA A 88 5.88 4.00 -14.00
N GLY A 89 6.80 4.91 -13.66
CA GLY A 89 7.01 6.18 -14.38
C GLY A 89 6.01 7.27 -14.03
N ILE A 90 5.61 7.37 -12.76
CA ILE A 90 4.96 8.55 -12.17
C ILE A 90 6.01 9.40 -11.45
#